data_AF-A0A848Y1S3-F1
#
_entry.id   AF-A0A848Y1S3-F1
#
_cell.length_a   1.000
_cell.length_b   1.000
_cell.length_c   1.000
_cell.angle_alpha   90.00
_cell.angle_beta   90.00
_cell.angle_gamma   90.00
#
_symmetry.space_group_name_H-M   'P 1'
#
loop_
_entity.id
_entity.type
_entity.pdbx_description
1 polymer ?
#
loop_
_entity_poly.entity_id
_entity_poly.type
_entity_poly.pdbx_seq_one_letter_code
_entity_poly.pdbx_strand_id
1 'polypeptide(L)'
;MTDFDDLNEPYSFDALAEDLLAAAPMGAPPSAHLLASGETGVQFESLVLFAEPLFATYELDMADAFALKADPDAALPEVLAVLETARMLWAFFSLPPDQRVKRRPALAAQLVGPDPSQEDWIAIESLLDTVEPYWQAMLPQEIEAAQQTGHPALDFDALLEHPAFSLVHEQAGRGYGPEALSEIEARALFAQPLLDDPATLIDDTAFEAAMERASAYWALAQQPSAVREDTLRETVKALANGSGSADEIKAEAQQMVERFHALFPER
;
A
#
# COMPACT_ATOMS: atom_id res chain seq x y z
N MET A 1 -35.11 -22.41 14.52
CA MET A 1 -35.53 -21.58 13.38
C MET A 1 -34.90 -20.24 13.69
N THR A 2 -33.65 -20.12 13.28
CA THR A 2 -32.77 -18.99 13.60
C THR A 2 -32.69 -18.19 12.30
N ASP A 3 -33.13 -16.95 12.37
CA ASP A 3 -33.20 -16.03 11.23
C ASP A 3 -31.81 -15.82 10.62
N PHE A 4 -31.78 -15.84 9.30
CA PHE A 4 -30.59 -15.88 8.44
C PHE A 4 -30.45 -14.55 7.68
N ASP A 5 -30.82 -13.43 8.31
CA ASP A 5 -31.02 -12.14 7.61
C ASP A 5 -29.99 -11.03 7.94
N ASP A 6 -28.94 -11.28 8.74
CA ASP A 6 -27.95 -10.25 9.12
C ASP A 6 -26.58 -10.36 8.39
N LEU A 7 -26.55 -10.88 7.15
CA LEU A 7 -25.31 -10.95 6.34
C LEU A 7 -25.32 -10.04 5.10
N ASN A 8 -26.02 -8.91 5.16
CA ASN A 8 -26.16 -8.03 3.99
C ASN A 8 -25.97 -6.55 4.33
N GLU A 9 -24.98 -6.23 5.16
CA GLU A 9 -24.38 -4.88 5.10
C GLU A 9 -23.39 -4.86 3.93
N PRO A 10 -23.59 -4.00 2.91
CA PRO A 10 -22.58 -3.81 1.88
C PRO A 10 -21.33 -3.22 2.53
N TYR A 11 -20.18 -3.85 2.29
CA TYR A 11 -18.87 -3.27 2.59
C TYR A 11 -18.85 -1.83 2.06
N SER A 12 -18.80 -0.84 2.96
CA SER A 12 -18.58 0.56 2.60
C SER A 12 -17.07 0.73 2.34
N PHE A 13 -16.74 1.05 1.10
CA PHE A 13 -15.38 1.37 0.65
C PHE A 13 -14.81 2.64 1.31
N ASP A 14 -15.65 3.44 2.00
CA ASP A 14 -15.22 4.67 2.68
C ASP A 14 -14.21 4.40 3.81
N ALA A 15 -14.31 3.24 4.48
CA ALA A 15 -13.42 2.88 5.59
C ALA A 15 -11.98 2.53 5.15
N LEU A 16 -11.80 2.02 3.93
CA LEU A 16 -10.47 1.76 3.37
C LEU A 16 -9.80 3.02 2.84
N ALA A 17 -10.60 3.99 2.36
CA ALA A 17 -10.10 5.30 1.94
C ALA A 17 -9.61 6.13 3.14
N GLU A 18 -10.29 6.09 4.28
CA GLU A 18 -9.88 6.81 5.49
C GLU A 18 -8.54 6.33 6.08
N ASP A 19 -8.26 5.02 6.04
CA ASP A 19 -6.98 4.47 6.53
C ASP A 19 -5.80 4.78 5.59
N LEU A 20 -6.04 4.89 4.27
CA LEU A 20 -5.05 5.36 3.30
C LEU A 20 -4.73 6.86 3.44
N LEU A 21 -5.70 7.66 3.91
CA LEU A 21 -5.58 9.11 4.07
C LEU A 21 -4.82 9.53 5.35
N ALA A 22 -4.70 8.66 6.34
CA ALA A 22 -4.15 9.02 7.66
C ALA A 22 -2.60 9.04 7.74
N ALA A 23 -1.87 8.59 6.71
CA ALA A 23 -0.45 8.27 6.82
C ALA A 23 0.55 9.16 6.03
N ALA A 24 0.12 10.27 5.39
CA ALA A 24 1.04 11.07 4.55
C ALA A 24 1.65 12.30 5.27
N PRO A 25 2.99 12.46 5.34
CA PRO A 25 3.62 13.71 5.75
C PRO A 25 3.48 14.78 4.64
N MET A 26 3.30 16.04 5.06
CA MET A 26 3.04 17.17 4.16
C MET A 26 4.12 17.42 3.09
N GLY A 27 3.70 17.34 1.84
CA GLY A 27 4.42 17.64 0.61
C GLY A 27 3.91 16.72 -0.50
N ALA A 28 3.66 17.21 -1.72
CA ALA A 28 3.18 16.32 -2.78
C ALA A 28 4.17 15.19 -3.04
N PRO A 29 3.67 13.98 -3.34
CA PRO A 29 4.55 12.90 -3.73
C PRO A 29 5.29 13.31 -5.03
N PRO A 30 6.59 12.99 -5.16
CA PRO A 30 7.40 13.39 -6.31
C PRO A 30 6.80 12.96 -7.66
N SER A 31 5.92 11.96 -7.67
CA SER A 31 5.12 11.53 -8.82
C SER A 31 4.21 12.61 -9.39
N ALA A 32 3.57 13.45 -8.56
CA ALA A 32 2.63 14.47 -9.02
C ALA A 32 3.30 15.49 -9.96
N HIS A 33 4.48 15.97 -9.56
CA HIS A 33 5.28 16.90 -10.36
C HIS A 33 5.79 16.25 -11.65
N LEU A 34 6.20 14.98 -11.61
CA LEU A 34 6.64 14.24 -12.79
C LEU A 34 5.50 14.04 -13.81
N LEU A 35 4.31 13.70 -13.33
CA LEU A 35 3.11 13.55 -14.15
C LEU A 35 2.71 14.87 -14.81
N ALA A 36 2.58 15.95 -14.02
CA ALA A 36 2.15 17.26 -14.51
C ALA A 36 3.13 17.88 -15.52
N SER A 37 4.44 17.65 -15.35
CA SER A 37 5.50 18.15 -16.23
C SER A 37 5.66 17.34 -17.53
N GLY A 38 5.11 16.12 -17.58
CA GLY A 38 5.32 15.20 -18.70
C GLY A 38 6.69 14.51 -18.67
N GLU A 39 7.45 14.64 -17.57
CA GLU A 39 8.73 13.95 -17.37
C GLU A 39 8.58 12.42 -17.34
N THR A 40 7.36 11.93 -17.17
CA THR A 40 6.99 10.51 -17.29
C THR A 40 7.11 9.95 -18.70
N GLY A 41 7.30 10.81 -19.71
CA GLY A 41 7.40 10.46 -21.12
C GLY A 41 6.06 10.35 -21.84
N VAL A 42 4.94 10.55 -21.14
CA VAL A 42 3.58 10.63 -21.72
C VAL A 42 2.98 11.99 -21.38
N GLN A 43 2.40 12.66 -22.37
CA GLN A 43 1.74 13.95 -22.19
C GLN A 43 0.62 13.81 -21.17
N PHE A 44 0.58 14.74 -20.22
CA PHE A 44 -0.37 14.73 -19.11
C PHE A 44 -1.82 14.63 -19.59
N GLU A 45 -2.22 15.46 -20.57
CA GLU A 45 -3.57 15.47 -21.11
C GLU A 45 -3.94 14.15 -21.78
N SER A 46 -3.02 13.56 -22.53
CA SER A 46 -3.25 12.25 -23.17
C SER A 46 -3.39 11.14 -22.15
N LEU A 47 -2.62 11.20 -21.06
CA LEU A 47 -2.72 10.25 -19.96
C LEU A 47 -4.05 10.37 -19.21
N VAL A 48 -4.50 11.60 -18.93
CA VAL A 48 -5.79 11.86 -18.27
C VAL A 48 -6.95 11.36 -19.13
N LEU A 49 -6.91 11.61 -20.44
CA LEU A 49 -7.94 11.11 -21.37
C LEU A 49 -7.94 9.59 -21.46
N PHE A 50 -6.76 8.97 -21.49
CA PHE A 50 -6.65 7.52 -21.45
C PHE A 50 -7.18 6.92 -20.13
N ALA A 51 -7.05 7.67 -19.03
CA ALA A 51 -7.52 7.27 -17.70
C ALA A 51 -9.03 7.48 -17.48
N GLU A 52 -9.76 8.12 -18.40
CA GLU A 52 -11.21 8.36 -18.31
C GLU A 52 -12.03 7.14 -17.82
N PRO A 53 -11.86 5.91 -18.37
CA PRO A 53 -12.56 4.72 -17.86
C PRO A 53 -12.27 4.43 -16.38
N LEU A 54 -11.04 4.69 -15.92
CA LEU A 54 -10.65 4.45 -14.52
C LEU A 54 -11.32 5.45 -13.58
N PHE A 55 -11.35 6.74 -13.96
CA PHE A 55 -12.09 7.75 -13.19
C PHE A 55 -13.56 7.36 -13.05
N ALA A 56 -14.18 6.87 -14.13
CA ALA A 56 -15.56 6.38 -14.08
C ALA A 56 -15.73 5.14 -13.19
N THR A 57 -14.80 4.19 -13.23
CA THR A 57 -14.82 2.98 -12.39
C THR A 57 -14.73 3.31 -10.90
N TYR A 58 -13.92 4.31 -10.52
CA TYR A 58 -13.70 4.70 -9.14
C TYR A 58 -14.59 5.88 -8.67
N GLU A 59 -15.56 6.30 -9.50
CA GLU A 59 -16.47 7.42 -9.22
C GLU A 59 -15.73 8.74 -8.88
N LEU A 60 -14.55 8.95 -9.46
CA LEU A 60 -13.73 10.14 -9.27
C LEU A 60 -14.00 11.19 -10.36
N ASP A 61 -13.89 12.47 -10.01
CA ASP A 61 -14.01 13.55 -10.99
C ASP A 61 -12.71 13.72 -11.78
N MET A 62 -12.78 13.52 -13.10
CA MET A 62 -11.66 13.74 -14.00
C MET A 62 -11.17 15.21 -13.97
N ALA A 63 -12.01 16.16 -13.58
CA ALA A 63 -11.61 17.55 -13.40
C ALA A 63 -10.52 17.71 -12.33
N ASP A 64 -10.50 16.85 -11.30
CA ASP A 64 -9.50 16.86 -10.24
C ASP A 64 -8.11 16.48 -10.77
N ALA A 65 -8.05 15.66 -11.83
CA ALA A 65 -6.80 15.41 -12.54
C ALA A 65 -6.25 16.71 -13.16
N PHE A 66 -7.08 17.52 -13.82
CA PHE A 66 -6.59 18.78 -14.40
C PHE A 66 -6.15 19.81 -13.36
N ALA A 67 -6.73 19.78 -12.15
CA ALA A 67 -6.29 20.61 -11.04
C ALA A 67 -4.83 20.32 -10.65
N LEU A 68 -4.38 19.07 -10.78
CA LEU A 68 -3.00 18.63 -10.51
C LEU A 68 -1.97 19.39 -11.36
N LYS A 69 -2.30 19.76 -12.60
CA LYS A 69 -1.41 20.56 -13.45
C LYS A 69 -1.24 22.01 -12.94
N ALA A 70 -2.25 22.54 -12.27
CA ALA A 70 -2.23 23.90 -11.73
C ALA A 70 -1.57 23.96 -10.34
N ASP A 71 -1.80 22.94 -9.53
CA ASP A 71 -1.26 22.82 -8.17
C ASP A 71 -0.90 21.36 -7.87
N PRO A 72 0.30 20.89 -8.29
CA PRO A 72 0.73 19.52 -8.02
C PRO A 72 0.86 19.23 -6.52
N ASP A 73 1.05 20.26 -5.70
CA ASP A 73 1.22 20.14 -4.24
C ASP A 73 -0.10 19.82 -3.51
N ALA A 74 -1.24 20.09 -4.15
CA ALA A 74 -2.58 19.81 -3.64
C ALA A 74 -3.22 18.54 -4.24
N ALA A 75 -2.43 17.70 -4.91
CA ALA A 75 -2.93 16.51 -5.59
C ALA A 75 -3.57 15.51 -4.62
N LEU A 76 -4.81 15.11 -4.93
CA LEU A 76 -5.51 14.06 -4.19
C LEU A 76 -4.81 12.70 -4.43
N PRO A 77 -4.51 11.91 -3.38
CA PRO A 77 -3.83 10.62 -3.50
C PRO A 77 -4.53 9.64 -4.48
N GLU A 78 -5.86 9.63 -4.49
CA GLU A 78 -6.68 8.74 -5.32
C GLU A 78 -6.55 9.08 -6.81
N VAL A 79 -6.51 10.38 -7.13
CA VAL A 79 -6.29 10.88 -8.49
C VAL A 79 -4.90 10.50 -8.98
N LEU A 80 -3.89 10.63 -8.12
CA LEU A 80 -2.52 10.20 -8.42
C LEU A 80 -2.45 8.69 -8.67
N ALA A 81 -3.09 7.89 -7.82
CA ALA A 81 -3.13 6.44 -7.96
C ALA A 81 -3.80 6.02 -9.29
N VAL A 82 -4.87 6.69 -9.70
CA VAL A 82 -5.51 6.46 -11.00
C VAL A 82 -4.57 6.81 -12.15
N LEU A 83 -3.89 7.96 -12.10
CA LEU A 83 -2.98 8.38 -13.18
C LEU A 83 -1.74 7.49 -13.29
N GLU A 84 -1.19 7.01 -12.18
CA GLU A 84 -0.09 6.05 -12.21
C GLU A 84 -0.59 4.67 -12.67
N THR A 85 -1.78 4.23 -12.26
CA THR A 85 -2.39 3.02 -12.82
C THR A 85 -2.58 3.14 -14.32
N ALA A 86 -3.07 4.28 -14.81
CA ALA A 86 -3.22 4.56 -16.23
C ALA A 86 -1.88 4.52 -16.96
N ARG A 87 -0.80 5.05 -16.36
CA ARG A 87 0.53 5.02 -16.96
C ARG A 87 1.10 3.60 -17.03
N MET A 88 0.87 2.76 -16.02
CA MET A 88 1.23 1.34 -16.07
C MET A 88 0.46 0.61 -17.17
N LEU A 89 -0.86 0.85 -17.26
CA LEU A 89 -1.70 0.26 -18.30
C LEU A 89 -1.31 0.75 -19.70
N TRP A 90 -0.96 2.02 -19.86
CA TRP A 90 -0.43 2.56 -21.12
C TRP A 90 0.80 1.78 -21.60
N ALA A 91 1.76 1.56 -20.70
CA ALA A 91 2.96 0.80 -21.03
C ALA A 91 2.66 -0.68 -21.29
N PHE A 92 1.74 -1.28 -20.52
CA PHE A 92 1.29 -2.65 -20.73
C PHE A 92 0.62 -2.84 -22.09
N PHE A 93 -0.28 -1.93 -22.48
CA PHE A 93 -0.98 -1.99 -23.76
C PHE A 93 -0.10 -1.62 -24.96
N SER A 94 0.99 -0.88 -24.73
CA SER A 94 2.05 -0.65 -25.71
C SER A 94 2.83 -1.93 -26.06
N LEU A 95 2.75 -2.99 -25.26
CA LEU A 95 3.37 -4.27 -25.57
C LEU A 95 2.64 -4.99 -26.72
N PRO A 96 3.36 -5.75 -27.55
CA PRO A 96 2.76 -6.67 -28.50
C PRO A 96 1.78 -7.65 -27.82
N PRO A 97 0.66 -8.05 -28.46
CA PRO A 97 -0.35 -8.91 -27.84
C PRO A 97 0.20 -10.23 -27.26
N ASP A 98 1.19 -10.83 -27.91
CA ASP A 98 1.84 -12.06 -27.45
C ASP A 98 2.70 -11.87 -26.19
N GLN A 99 3.17 -10.64 -25.95
CA GLN A 99 3.92 -10.28 -24.76
C GLN A 99 2.99 -9.93 -23.59
N ARG A 100 1.84 -9.30 -23.85
CA ARG A 100 0.82 -8.97 -22.83
C ARG A 100 0.41 -10.19 -22.01
N VAL A 101 0.18 -11.33 -22.66
CA VAL A 101 -0.17 -12.59 -21.98
C VAL A 101 0.92 -13.05 -21.00
N LYS A 102 2.20 -12.90 -21.37
CA LYS A 102 3.33 -13.29 -20.52
C LYS A 102 3.57 -12.34 -19.35
N ARG A 103 3.14 -11.08 -19.51
CA ARG A 103 3.33 -10.00 -18.54
C ARG A 103 2.12 -9.75 -17.65
N ARG A 104 0.96 -10.36 -17.94
CA ARG A 104 -0.24 -10.33 -17.08
C ARG A 104 0.04 -10.65 -15.61
N PRO A 105 0.81 -11.70 -15.25
CA PRO A 105 1.13 -11.96 -13.84
C PRO A 105 1.94 -10.84 -13.19
N ALA A 106 2.84 -10.20 -13.93
CA ALA A 106 3.63 -9.08 -13.42
C ALA A 106 2.78 -7.82 -13.24
N LEU A 107 1.85 -7.56 -14.16
CA LEU A 107 0.85 -6.50 -14.01
C LEU A 107 -0.04 -6.74 -12.79
N ALA A 108 -0.53 -7.97 -12.62
CA ALA A 108 -1.33 -8.34 -11.45
C ALA A 108 -0.54 -8.12 -10.15
N ALA A 109 0.69 -8.63 -10.09
CA ALA A 109 1.57 -8.45 -8.96
C ALA A 109 1.80 -6.98 -8.59
N GLN A 110 1.86 -6.12 -9.60
CA GLN A 110 2.04 -4.69 -9.45
C GLN A 110 0.78 -3.98 -8.92
N LEU A 111 -0.42 -4.40 -9.34
CA LEU A 111 -1.67 -3.73 -8.97
C LEU A 111 -2.22 -4.18 -7.61
N VAL A 112 -2.08 -5.45 -7.25
CA VAL A 112 -2.72 -6.04 -6.06
C VAL A 112 -1.74 -6.78 -5.14
N GLY A 113 -0.45 -6.86 -5.49
CA GLY A 113 0.57 -7.56 -4.71
C GLY A 113 0.94 -8.96 -5.26
N PRO A 114 2.03 -9.56 -4.76
CA PRO A 114 2.74 -10.69 -5.41
C PRO A 114 1.92 -11.97 -5.57
N ASP A 115 0.91 -12.19 -4.72
CA ASP A 115 0.05 -13.37 -4.75
C ASP A 115 -1.44 -12.98 -4.89
N PRO A 116 -1.89 -12.59 -6.10
CA PRO A 116 -3.28 -12.21 -6.34
C PRO A 116 -4.25 -13.36 -6.06
N SER A 117 -5.33 -13.07 -5.32
CA SER A 117 -6.44 -14.00 -5.10
C SER A 117 -7.26 -14.21 -6.38
N GLN A 118 -8.17 -15.18 -6.36
CA GLN A 118 -9.08 -15.38 -7.50
C GLN A 118 -10.00 -14.17 -7.75
N GLU A 119 -10.43 -13.50 -6.69
CA GLU A 119 -11.26 -12.29 -6.78
C GLU A 119 -10.45 -11.13 -7.38
N ASP A 120 -9.18 -10.99 -6.98
CA ASP A 120 -8.28 -9.99 -7.57
C ASP A 120 -8.08 -10.22 -9.07
N TRP A 121 -7.91 -11.47 -9.48
CA TRP A 121 -7.83 -11.80 -10.91
C TRP A 121 -9.10 -11.41 -11.67
N ILE A 122 -10.28 -11.62 -11.09
CA ILE A 122 -11.55 -11.18 -11.71
C ILE A 122 -11.58 -9.65 -11.84
N ALA A 123 -11.18 -8.93 -10.79
CA ALA A 123 -11.11 -7.48 -10.80
C ALA A 123 -10.11 -6.95 -11.85
N ILE A 124 -8.92 -7.55 -11.95
CA ILE A 124 -7.89 -7.20 -12.94
C ILE A 124 -8.39 -7.46 -14.36
N GLU A 125 -9.03 -8.60 -14.62
CA GLU A 125 -9.56 -8.89 -15.96
C GLU A 125 -10.69 -7.90 -16.31
N SER A 126 -11.57 -7.58 -15.36
CA SER A 126 -12.61 -6.55 -15.56
C SER A 126 -12.02 -5.17 -15.84
N LEU A 127 -10.92 -4.82 -15.16
CA LEU A 127 -10.18 -3.57 -15.39
C LEU A 127 -9.60 -3.54 -16.80
N LEU A 128 -8.94 -4.61 -17.21
CA LEU A 128 -8.35 -4.74 -18.55
C LEU A 128 -9.42 -4.68 -19.65
N ASP A 129 -10.54 -5.37 -19.46
CA ASP A 129 -11.67 -5.37 -20.39
C ASP A 129 -12.33 -3.99 -20.50
N THR A 130 -12.26 -3.18 -19.45
CA THR A 130 -12.77 -1.80 -19.44
C THR A 130 -11.84 -0.85 -20.20
N VAL A 131 -10.52 -0.98 -20.05
CA VAL A 131 -9.53 -0.06 -20.62
C VAL A 131 -9.09 -0.45 -22.03
N GLU A 132 -9.04 -1.74 -22.37
CA GLU A 132 -8.59 -2.21 -23.68
C GLU A 132 -9.35 -1.59 -24.87
N PRO A 133 -10.69 -1.42 -24.83
CA PRO A 133 -11.42 -0.75 -25.92
C PRO A 133 -10.95 0.68 -26.17
N TYR A 134 -10.59 1.41 -25.11
CA TYR A 134 -10.08 2.78 -25.21
C TYR A 134 -8.70 2.79 -25.87
N TRP A 135 -7.81 1.88 -25.45
CA TRP A 135 -6.51 1.71 -26.11
C TRP A 135 -6.66 1.36 -27.60
N GLN A 136 -7.55 0.42 -27.93
CA GLN A 136 -7.79 0.02 -29.32
C GLN A 136 -8.42 1.12 -30.18
N ALA A 137 -9.11 2.08 -29.55
CA ALA A 137 -9.67 3.24 -30.24
C ALA A 137 -8.61 4.32 -30.56
N MET A 138 -7.47 4.33 -29.86
CA MET A 138 -6.39 5.29 -30.10
C MET A 138 -5.69 5.01 -31.43
N LEU A 139 -5.50 6.06 -32.22
CA LEU A 139 -4.73 5.98 -33.46
C LEU A 139 -3.23 5.94 -33.15
N PRO A 140 -2.42 5.25 -33.97
CA PRO A 140 -0.97 5.23 -33.80
C PRO A 140 -0.34 6.63 -33.74
N GLN A 141 -0.90 7.61 -34.47
CA GLN A 141 -0.44 9.00 -34.44
C GLN A 141 -0.77 9.70 -33.12
N GLU A 142 -1.87 9.34 -32.45
CA GLU A 142 -2.25 9.88 -31.14
C GLU A 142 -1.32 9.34 -30.06
N ILE A 143 -0.96 8.05 -30.14
CA ILE A 143 0.03 7.44 -29.25
C ILE A 143 1.41 8.08 -29.46
N GLU A 144 1.83 8.26 -30.71
CA GLU A 144 3.10 8.94 -31.03
C GLU A 144 3.12 10.38 -30.51
N ALA A 145 2.04 11.15 -30.75
CA ALA A 145 1.91 12.51 -30.26
C ALA A 145 1.95 12.57 -28.73
N ALA A 146 1.25 11.67 -28.05
CA ALA A 146 1.25 11.58 -26.59
C ALA A 146 2.65 11.31 -26.02
N GLN A 147 3.56 10.66 -26.75
CA GLN A 147 4.92 10.37 -26.28
C GLN A 147 5.96 11.43 -26.67
N GLN A 148 5.55 12.50 -27.37
CA GLN A 148 6.43 13.62 -27.75
C GLN A 148 6.53 14.67 -26.63
N THR A 149 7.03 14.27 -25.46
CA THR A 149 7.20 15.16 -24.28
C THR A 149 8.62 15.72 -24.16
N GLY A 150 9.58 15.21 -24.94
CA GLY A 150 11.02 15.48 -24.75
C GLY A 150 11.68 14.58 -23.71
N HIS A 151 10.90 13.73 -23.02
CA HIS A 151 11.36 12.71 -22.08
C HIS A 151 11.01 11.32 -22.63
N PRO A 152 11.88 10.31 -22.49
CA PRO A 152 11.56 8.97 -22.97
C PRO A 152 10.44 8.34 -22.14
N ALA A 153 9.39 7.85 -22.80
CA ALA A 153 8.43 6.98 -22.16
C ALA A 153 9.12 5.68 -21.74
N LEU A 154 8.99 5.32 -20.46
CA LEU A 154 9.48 4.05 -19.96
C LEU A 154 8.60 2.91 -20.51
N ASP A 155 9.25 1.81 -20.89
CA ASP A 155 8.54 0.59 -21.26
C ASP A 155 8.00 -0.14 -20.01
N PHE A 156 7.19 -1.17 -20.23
CA PHE A 156 6.52 -1.88 -19.14
C PHE A 156 7.49 -2.51 -18.15
N ASP A 157 8.55 -3.17 -18.63
CA ASP A 157 9.53 -3.83 -17.76
C ASP A 157 10.35 -2.78 -16.97
N ALA A 158 10.72 -1.67 -17.62
CA ALA A 158 11.41 -0.56 -16.95
C ALA A 158 10.53 0.15 -15.91
N LEU A 159 9.21 0.23 -16.12
CA LEU A 159 8.28 0.79 -15.13
C LEU A 159 8.14 -0.11 -13.90
N LEU A 160 8.08 -1.44 -14.07
CA LEU A 160 8.04 -2.38 -12.94
C LEU A 160 9.27 -2.25 -12.03
N GLU A 161 10.43 -1.98 -12.62
CA GLU A 161 11.69 -1.78 -11.89
C GLU A 161 11.89 -0.33 -11.40
N HIS A 162 11.01 0.59 -11.78
CA HIS A 162 11.20 2.01 -11.51
C HIS A 162 10.93 2.33 -10.02
N PRO A 163 11.87 2.97 -9.30
CA PRO A 163 11.73 3.21 -7.87
C PRO A 163 10.49 4.03 -7.49
N ALA A 164 10.09 4.98 -8.34
CA ALA A 164 8.91 5.81 -8.12
C ALA A 164 7.57 5.12 -8.47
N PHE A 165 7.62 3.92 -9.08
CA PHE A 165 6.46 3.20 -9.59
C PHE A 165 6.24 1.88 -8.89
N SER A 166 7.07 1.53 -7.91
CA SER A 166 6.78 0.39 -7.07
C SER A 166 5.55 0.76 -6.23
N LEU A 167 4.36 0.30 -6.64
CA LEU A 167 3.14 0.34 -5.84
C LEU A 167 3.32 -0.49 -4.55
N VAL A 168 4.42 -1.26 -4.46
CA VAL A 168 5.07 -1.67 -3.22
C VAL A 168 5.70 -0.47 -2.47
N HIS A 169 4.98 0.64 -2.38
CA HIS A 169 5.33 1.78 -1.54
C HIS A 169 4.95 1.58 -0.06
N GLU A 170 4.97 0.32 0.38
CA GLU A 170 5.16 -0.06 1.79
C GLU A 170 6.39 -0.97 2.06
N GLN A 171 7.16 -1.42 1.06
CA GLN A 171 8.31 -2.32 1.36
C GLN A 171 9.67 -1.91 0.77
N ALA A 172 9.75 -0.85 -0.03
CA ALA A 172 11.04 -0.31 -0.46
C ALA A 172 11.67 0.59 0.62
N GLY A 173 11.95 0.01 1.80
CA GLY A 173 12.46 0.76 2.95
C GLY A 173 12.93 -0.11 4.11
N ARG A 174 13.73 -1.15 3.80
CA ARG A 174 14.34 -2.17 4.70
C ARG A 174 13.35 -3.21 5.22
N GLY A 175 13.40 -4.43 4.69
CA GLY A 175 12.78 -5.56 5.39
C GLY A 175 13.38 -5.74 6.79
N TYR A 176 12.69 -6.48 7.64
CA TYR A 176 13.13 -6.75 8.99
C TYR A 176 14.03 -8.00 9.02
N GLY A 177 15.27 -7.81 9.49
CA GLY A 177 16.23 -8.91 9.66
C GLY A 177 16.88 -9.38 8.35
N PRO A 178 17.72 -10.43 8.42
CA PRO A 178 18.54 -10.88 7.29
C PRO A 178 17.73 -11.48 6.13
N GLU A 179 16.48 -11.88 6.38
CA GLU A 179 15.56 -12.44 5.38
C GLU A 179 14.68 -11.37 4.72
N ALA A 180 14.87 -10.08 5.07
CA ALA A 180 14.11 -8.96 4.56
C ALA A 180 12.58 -9.16 4.68
N LEU A 181 12.13 -9.66 5.84
CA LEU A 181 10.72 -9.91 6.13
C LEU A 181 9.89 -8.64 5.97
N SER A 182 8.66 -8.78 5.50
CA SER A 182 7.64 -7.73 5.55
C SER A 182 7.36 -7.33 7.00
N GLU A 183 6.79 -6.13 7.22
CA GLU A 183 6.43 -5.71 8.58
C GLU A 183 5.41 -6.66 9.23
N ILE A 184 4.48 -7.22 8.46
CA ILE A 184 3.48 -8.16 8.96
C ILE A 184 4.16 -9.45 9.47
N GLU A 185 5.06 -10.03 8.66
CA GLU A 185 5.81 -11.22 9.04
C GLU A 185 6.73 -10.97 10.25
N ALA A 186 7.37 -9.80 10.29
CA ALA A 186 8.23 -9.39 11.38
C ALA A 186 7.46 -9.19 12.69
N ARG A 187 6.28 -8.55 12.63
CA ARG A 187 5.36 -8.41 13.76
C ARG A 187 4.88 -9.77 14.26
N ALA A 188 4.53 -10.68 13.34
CA ALA A 188 4.12 -12.03 13.71
C ALA A 188 5.25 -12.80 14.42
N LEU A 189 6.47 -12.78 13.88
CA LEU A 189 7.65 -13.41 14.49
C LEU A 189 8.01 -12.78 15.85
N PHE A 190 7.84 -11.47 15.95
CA PHE A 190 8.05 -10.73 17.19
C PHE A 190 7.05 -11.13 18.27
N ALA A 191 5.76 -11.15 17.94
CA ALA A 191 4.66 -11.43 18.88
C ALA A 191 4.60 -12.88 19.36
N GLN A 192 5.23 -13.81 18.63
CA GLN A 192 5.18 -15.25 18.88
C GLN A 192 5.29 -15.67 20.36
N PRO A 193 6.22 -15.17 21.19
CA PRO A 193 6.33 -15.59 22.59
C PRO A 193 5.11 -15.25 23.46
N LEU A 194 4.38 -14.18 23.09
CA LEU A 194 3.16 -13.77 23.79
C LEU A 194 1.95 -14.56 23.32
N LEU A 195 1.94 -15.02 22.06
CA LEU A 195 0.82 -15.76 21.48
C LEU A 195 0.92 -17.28 21.73
N ASP A 196 2.14 -17.81 21.88
CA ASP A 196 2.42 -19.20 22.21
C ASP A 196 2.25 -19.51 23.72
N ASP A 197 1.80 -18.55 24.54
CA ASP A 197 1.51 -18.79 25.95
C ASP A 197 0.29 -19.75 26.08
N PRO A 198 0.38 -20.81 26.90
CA PRO A 198 -0.76 -21.71 27.11
C PRO A 198 -2.06 -21.01 27.53
N ALA A 199 -2.00 -19.86 28.19
CA ALA A 199 -3.15 -19.06 28.57
C ALA A 199 -3.80 -18.33 27.37
N THR A 200 -3.01 -17.88 26.39
CA THR A 200 -3.52 -17.19 25.19
C THR A 200 -4.10 -18.16 24.17
N LEU A 201 -3.63 -19.41 24.16
CA LEU A 201 -4.13 -20.45 23.26
C LEU A 201 -5.52 -20.98 23.64
N ILE A 202 -6.02 -20.68 24.83
CA ILE A 202 -7.27 -21.25 25.38
C ILE A 202 -8.29 -20.20 25.83
N ASP A 203 -7.95 -18.91 25.82
CA ASP A 203 -8.81 -17.79 26.23
C ASP A 203 -8.68 -16.63 25.24
N ASP A 204 -9.77 -16.32 24.55
CA ASP A 204 -9.86 -15.24 23.56
C ASP A 204 -9.54 -13.87 24.18
N THR A 205 -9.91 -13.64 25.45
CA THR A 205 -9.61 -12.38 26.15
C THR A 205 -8.12 -12.25 26.42
N ALA A 206 -7.45 -13.36 26.74
CA ALA A 206 -6.01 -13.38 26.95
C ALA A 206 -5.26 -13.18 25.62
N PHE A 207 -5.78 -13.73 24.51
CA PHE A 207 -5.24 -13.52 23.17
C PHE A 207 -5.31 -12.06 22.74
N GLU A 208 -6.46 -11.39 22.90
CA GLU A 208 -6.61 -9.95 22.59
C GLU A 208 -5.65 -9.11 23.43
N ALA A 209 -5.57 -9.37 24.74
CA ALA A 209 -4.63 -8.69 25.63
C ALA A 209 -3.16 -8.95 25.26
N ALA A 210 -2.83 -10.12 24.70
CA ALA A 210 -1.49 -10.42 24.20
C ALA A 210 -1.17 -9.67 22.90
N MET A 211 -2.14 -9.54 21.99
CA MET A 211 -2.02 -8.74 20.76
C MET A 211 -1.85 -7.25 21.05
N GLU A 212 -2.63 -6.69 21.98
CA GLU A 212 -2.48 -5.29 22.42
C GLU A 212 -1.10 -5.03 23.01
N ARG A 213 -0.62 -5.94 23.87
CA ARG A 213 0.73 -5.86 24.45
C ARG A 213 1.82 -5.99 23.39
N ALA A 214 1.70 -6.95 22.46
CA ALA A 214 2.64 -7.12 21.36
C ALA A 214 2.75 -5.84 20.51
N SER A 215 1.61 -5.22 20.16
CA SER A 215 1.58 -3.95 19.43
C SER A 215 2.25 -2.82 20.22
N ALA A 216 1.96 -2.69 21.51
CA ALA A 216 2.55 -1.68 22.37
C ALA A 216 4.08 -1.85 22.52
N TYR A 217 4.58 -3.07 22.65
CA TYR A 217 6.01 -3.35 22.76
C TYR A 217 6.75 -3.17 21.44
N TRP A 218 6.10 -3.50 20.31
CA TRP A 218 6.62 -3.24 18.97
C TRP A 218 6.83 -1.72 18.75
N ALA A 219 5.85 -0.90 19.13
CA ALA A 219 5.97 0.55 19.06
C ALA A 219 7.04 1.11 20.01
N LEU A 220 7.16 0.53 21.22
CA LEU A 220 8.18 0.90 22.20
C LEU A 220 9.61 0.60 21.72
N ALA A 221 9.82 -0.55 21.07
CA ALA A 221 11.13 -1.00 20.61
C ALA A 221 11.72 -0.07 19.53
N GLN A 222 10.86 0.54 18.72
CA GLN A 222 11.24 1.48 17.66
C GLN A 222 11.56 2.89 18.19
N GLN A 223 11.27 3.19 19.47
CA GLN A 223 11.56 4.50 20.02
C GLN A 223 13.07 4.73 20.18
N PRO A 224 13.57 5.94 19.89
CA PRO A 224 14.96 6.31 20.19
C PRO A 224 15.30 6.12 21.67
N SER A 225 16.53 5.67 21.98
CA SER A 225 16.96 5.40 23.36
C SER A 225 16.79 6.60 24.30
N ALA A 226 16.82 7.83 23.78
CA ALA A 226 16.66 9.06 24.56
C ALA A 226 15.25 9.24 25.16
N VAL A 227 14.21 8.67 24.55
CA VAL A 227 12.81 8.80 25.00
C VAL A 227 12.22 7.48 25.49
N ARG A 228 12.89 6.36 25.20
CA ARG A 228 12.40 4.99 25.48
C ARG A 228 12.05 4.73 26.94
N GLU A 229 12.79 5.29 27.89
CA GLU A 229 12.52 5.08 29.32
C GLU A 229 11.22 5.78 29.78
N ASP A 230 10.95 6.97 29.26
CA ASP A 230 9.71 7.70 29.53
C ASP A 230 8.53 7.03 28.82
N THR A 231 8.69 6.62 27.56
CA THR A 231 7.66 5.85 26.83
C THR A 231 7.37 4.52 27.51
N LEU A 232 8.39 3.78 27.98
CA LEU A 232 8.19 2.54 28.74
C LEU A 232 7.34 2.77 29.98
N ARG A 233 7.57 3.88 30.71
CA ARG A 233 6.80 4.22 31.91
C ARG A 233 5.33 4.48 31.58
N GLU A 234 5.06 5.14 30.46
CA GLU A 234 3.70 5.41 29.97
C GLU A 234 3.00 4.15 29.48
N THR A 235 3.69 3.32 28.69
CA THR A 235 3.20 2.01 28.21
C THR A 235 2.84 1.10 29.37
N VAL A 236 3.71 0.99 30.39
CA VAL A 236 3.43 0.19 31.60
C VAL A 236 2.20 0.71 32.33
N LYS A 237 2.06 2.03 32.47
CA LYS A 237 0.90 2.64 33.13
C LYS A 237 -0.41 2.37 32.35
N ALA A 238 -0.36 2.39 31.02
CA ALA A 238 -1.52 2.11 30.17
C ALA A 238 -1.96 0.64 30.28
N LEU A 239 -1.01 -0.29 30.16
CA LEU A 239 -1.28 -1.73 30.15
C LEU A 239 -1.61 -2.28 31.56
N ALA A 240 -1.03 -1.71 32.62
CA ALA A 240 -1.28 -2.14 34.00
C ALA A 240 -2.69 -1.80 34.51
N ASN A 241 -3.41 -0.87 33.85
CA ASN A 241 -4.80 -0.58 34.19
C ASN A 241 -5.77 -1.71 33.78
N GLY A 242 -5.31 -2.73 33.04
CA GLY A 242 -6.13 -3.82 32.51
C GLY A 242 -6.18 -5.08 33.37
N SER A 243 -5.05 -5.61 33.87
CA SER A 243 -5.06 -6.91 34.60
C SER A 243 -3.71 -7.40 35.20
N GLY A 244 -2.59 -6.69 35.03
CA GLY A 244 -1.25 -7.19 35.42
C GLY A 244 -0.52 -6.35 36.47
N SER A 245 0.45 -6.94 37.17
CA SER A 245 1.38 -6.18 38.01
C SER A 245 2.23 -5.26 37.12
N ALA A 246 2.32 -3.97 37.48
CA ALA A 246 3.14 -3.01 36.73
C ALA A 246 4.61 -3.45 36.60
N ASP A 247 5.13 -4.17 37.58
CA ASP A 247 6.49 -4.71 37.55
C ASP A 247 6.63 -5.88 36.56
N GLU A 248 5.60 -6.72 36.41
CA GLU A 248 5.58 -7.83 35.45
C GLU A 248 5.49 -7.33 34.02
N ILE A 249 4.59 -6.37 33.76
CA ILE A 249 4.44 -5.72 32.45
C ILE A 249 5.72 -5.00 32.06
N LYS A 250 6.38 -4.31 33.01
CA LYS A 250 7.66 -3.67 32.75
C LYS A 250 8.75 -4.67 32.36
N ALA A 251 8.83 -5.79 33.07
CA ALA A 251 9.82 -6.82 32.78
C ALA A 251 9.54 -7.49 31.41
N GLU A 252 8.28 -7.78 31.10
CA GLU A 252 7.84 -8.33 29.81
C GLU A 252 8.16 -7.36 28.66
N ALA A 253 7.82 -6.08 28.80
CA ALA A 253 8.11 -5.04 27.82
C ALA A 253 9.62 -4.93 27.52
N GLN A 254 10.46 -4.97 28.56
CA GLN A 254 11.91 -4.92 28.41
C GLN A 254 12.46 -6.14 27.65
N GLN A 255 12.00 -7.34 27.99
CA GLN A 255 12.38 -8.57 27.29
C GLN A 255 11.96 -8.55 25.81
N MET A 256 10.77 -8.03 25.52
CA MET A 256 10.28 -7.93 24.14
C MET A 256 11.08 -6.88 23.35
N VAL A 257 11.42 -5.73 23.93
CA VAL A 257 12.31 -4.75 23.29
C VAL A 257 13.70 -5.32 23.00
N GLU A 258 14.27 -6.10 23.94
CA GLU A 258 15.54 -6.80 23.71
C GLU A 258 15.42 -7.82 22.56
N ARG A 259 14.31 -8.56 22.51
CA ARG A 259 14.01 -9.49 21.41
C ARG A 259 13.92 -8.76 20.07
N PHE A 260 13.28 -7.59 20.00
CA PHE A 260 13.20 -6.80 18.76
C PHE A 260 14.60 -6.49 18.22
N HIS A 261 15.50 -5.96 19.06
CA HIS A 261 16.85 -5.63 18.64
C HIS A 261 17.72 -6.87 18.34
N ALA A 262 17.40 -8.02 18.94
CA ALA A 262 18.06 -9.28 18.61
C ALA A 262 17.60 -9.86 17.27
N LEU A 263 16.30 -9.77 16.96
CA LEU A 263 15.72 -10.22 15.69
C LEU A 263 16.07 -9.27 14.53
N PHE A 264 16.12 -7.97 14.81
CA PHE A 264 16.22 -6.91 13.80
C PHE A 264 17.33 -5.89 14.16
N PRO A 265 18.62 -6.30 14.14
CA PRO A 265 19.74 -5.46 14.61
C PRO A 265 20.04 -4.22 13.74
N GLU A 266 19.49 -4.15 12.54
CA GLU A 266 19.67 -3.04 11.60
C GLU A 266 18.57 -1.96 11.71
N ARG A 267 17.67 -2.09 12.70
CA ARG A 267 16.51 -1.23 12.97
C ARG A 267 16.59 -0.53 14.33
#